data_AF-A0A920VXC9-F1
#
_entry.id   AF-A0A920VXC9-F1
#
_cell.length_a   1.000
_cell.length_b   1.000
_cell.length_c   1.000
_cell.angle_alpha   90.00
_cell.angle_beta   90.00
_cell.angle_gamma   90.00
#
_symmetry.space_group_name_H-M   'P 1'
#
loop_
_entity.id
_entity.type
_entity.pdbx_description
1 polymer ?
#
loop_
_entity_poly.entity_id
_entity_poly.type
_entity_poly.pdbx_seq_one_letter_code
_entity_poly.pdbx_strand_id
1 'polypeptide(L)'
;MGLCEYVQHISIFDYICVSGSLENRIIEYVDHLHEHFENPVIIKNGRYMPPLDPGIQYHIKAGSLQEYEFPGGSSGKKKNKIFKLYLPDFFGQ
;
A
#
# COMPACT_ATOMS: atom_id res chain seq x y z
N MET A 1 3.89 -1.09 -0.12
CA MET A 1 2.48 -1.50 0.08
C MET A 1 1.83 -0.46 0.97
N GLY A 2 0.64 0.06 0.64
CA GLY A 2 -0.10 0.97 1.52
C GLY A 2 0.28 2.45 1.47
N LEU A 3 1.28 2.84 0.69
CA LEU A 3 1.70 4.25 0.62
C LEU A 3 0.60 5.11 0.01
N CYS A 4 -0.07 4.64 -1.05
CA CYS A 4 -1.19 5.34 -1.68
C CYS A 4 -2.32 5.62 -0.68
N GLU A 5 -2.65 4.63 0.14
CA GLU A 5 -3.69 4.69 1.17
C GLU A 5 -3.38 5.77 2.21
N TYR A 6 -2.09 5.99 2.50
CA TYR A 6 -1.62 6.97 3.49
C TYR A 6 -1.43 8.38 2.89
N VAL A 7 -0.68 8.51 1.79
CA VAL A 7 -0.28 9.83 1.25
C VAL A 7 -1.45 10.64 0.68
N GLN A 8 -2.57 9.98 0.36
CA GLN A 8 -3.80 10.68 -0.06
C GLN A 8 -4.30 11.65 1.02
N HIS A 9 -4.24 11.26 2.30
CA HIS A 9 -4.70 12.10 3.42
C HIS A 9 -3.83 13.33 3.58
N ILE A 10 -2.51 13.14 3.47
CA ILE A 10 -1.54 14.24 3.60
C ILE A 10 -1.76 15.25 2.49
N SER A 11 -1.95 14.80 1.25
CA SER A 11 -2.16 15.71 0.12
C SER A 11 -3.52 16.41 0.16
N ILE A 12 -4.58 15.71 0.60
CA ILE A 12 -5.90 16.33 0.81
C ILE A 12 -5.83 17.37 1.92
N PHE A 13 -5.15 17.07 3.02
CA PHE A 13 -4.91 18.02 4.10
C PHE A 13 -4.11 19.24 3.64
N ASP A 14 -3.02 19.03 2.88
CA ASP A 14 -2.25 20.14 2.30
C ASP A 14 -3.15 21.04 1.46
N TYR A 15 -3.93 20.46 0.54
CA TYR A 15 -4.82 21.23 -0.31
C TYR A 15 -5.86 22.04 0.49
N ILE A 16 -6.49 21.45 1.51
CA ILE A 16 -7.58 22.11 2.26
C ILE A 16 -7.05 23.13 3.27
N CYS A 17 -6.00 22.78 4.02
CA CYS A 17 -5.63 23.47 5.25
C CYS A 17 -4.30 24.24 5.16
N VAL A 18 -3.49 24.00 4.13
CA VAL A 18 -2.12 24.56 4.07
C VAL A 18 -1.89 25.35 2.79
N SER A 19 -1.95 24.70 1.63
CA SER A 19 -1.56 25.27 0.35
C SER A 19 -2.72 25.88 -0.44
N GLY A 20 -3.95 25.35 -0.33
CA GLY A 20 -5.10 25.84 -1.10
C GLY A 20 -4.98 25.63 -2.62
N SER A 21 -3.99 24.89 -3.11
CA SER A 21 -3.66 24.84 -4.54
C SER A 21 -3.30 23.44 -5.02
N LEU A 22 -3.62 23.15 -6.28
CA LEU A 22 -3.16 21.96 -7.01
C LEU A 22 -2.12 22.30 -8.09
N GLU A 23 -1.75 23.57 -8.21
CA GLU A 23 -0.77 24.02 -9.20
C GLU A 23 0.59 23.37 -8.95
N ASN A 24 1.16 22.75 -9.98
CA ASN A 24 2.44 22.05 -9.94
C ASN A 24 2.53 20.93 -8.87
N ARG A 25 1.39 20.28 -8.55
CA ARG A 25 1.32 19.20 -7.56
C ARG A 25 0.72 17.94 -8.17
N ILE A 26 1.36 16.82 -7.89
CA ILE A 26 0.90 15.47 -8.27
C ILE A 26 1.13 14.51 -7.10
N ILE A 27 0.29 13.49 -7.01
CA ILE A 27 0.45 12.38 -6.08
C ILE A 27 0.77 11.15 -6.92
N GLU A 28 1.81 10.41 -6.54
CA GLU A 28 2.16 9.15 -7.20
C GLU A 28 1.08 8.10 -6.94
N TYR A 29 0.69 7.38 -7.99
CA TYR A 29 -0.23 6.25 -7.93
C TYR A 29 0.39 5.04 -8.63
N VAL A 30 0.29 3.88 -7.98
CA VAL A 30 0.72 2.58 -8.52
C VAL A 30 -0.34 1.55 -8.17
N ASP A 31 -0.94 0.92 -9.19
CA ASP A 31 -2.05 -0.03 -9.04
C ASP A 31 -1.55 -1.42 -8.58
N HIS A 32 -1.05 -1.51 -7.35
CA HIS A 32 -0.54 -2.76 -6.77
C HIS A 32 -0.97 -2.90 -5.31
N LEU A 33 -1.49 -4.08 -4.95
CA LEU A 33 -1.75 -4.54 -3.57
C LEU A 33 -2.92 -3.83 -2.86
N HIS A 34 -3.69 -2.99 -3.56
CA HIS A 34 -4.88 -2.33 -3.01
C HIS A 34 -5.95 -3.35 -2.57
N GLU A 35 -6.01 -4.51 -3.21
CA GLU A 35 -6.94 -5.59 -2.91
C GLU A 35 -6.80 -6.14 -1.48
N HIS A 36 -5.68 -5.88 -0.81
CA HIS A 36 -5.42 -6.32 0.55
C HIS A 36 -5.95 -5.36 1.63
N PHE A 37 -6.40 -4.16 1.25
CA PHE A 37 -6.95 -3.18 2.18
C PHE A 37 -8.47 -3.31 2.29
N GLU A 38 -9.01 -3.05 3.48
CA GLU A 38 -10.46 -3.04 3.72
C GLU A 38 -11.14 -1.91 2.94
N ASN A 39 -10.53 -0.72 2.97
CA ASN A 39 -11.00 0.50 2.33
C ASN A 39 -9.90 1.04 1.40
N PRO A 40 -9.70 0.45 0.21
CA PRO A 40 -8.64 0.85 -0.69
C PRO A 40 -8.87 2.27 -1.25
N VAL A 41 -7.79 2.87 -1.73
CA VAL A 41 -7.89 4.14 -2.47
C VAL A 41 -8.82 4.02 -3.68
N ILE A 42 -9.60 5.08 -3.94
CA ILE A 42 -10.46 5.18 -5.12
C ILE A 42 -9.90 6.24 -6.05
N ILE A 43 -9.58 5.85 -7.29
CA ILE A 43 -9.17 6.76 -8.36
C ILE A 43 -10.33 6.95 -9.34
N LYS A 44 -10.67 8.21 -9.65
CA LYS A 44 -11.66 8.56 -10.68
C LYS A 44 -11.08 9.61 -11.62
N ASN A 45 -11.06 9.32 -12.92
CA ASN A 45 -10.53 10.23 -13.95
C ASN A 45 -9.12 10.76 -13.59
N GLY A 46 -8.23 9.87 -13.14
CA GLY A 46 -6.86 10.20 -12.76
C GLY A 46 -6.70 11.00 -11.46
N ARG A 47 -7.72 11.01 -10.58
CA ARG A 47 -7.70 11.76 -9.32
C ARG A 47 -8.05 10.88 -8.13
N TYR A 48 -7.36 11.08 -7.01
CA TYR A 48 -7.72 10.52 -5.72
C TYR A 48 -9.05 11.09 -5.24
N MET A 49 -10.00 10.22 -4.90
CA MET A 49 -11.25 10.62 -4.28
C MET A 49 -11.09 10.65 -2.75
N PRO A 50 -11.59 11.70 -2.06
CA PRO A 50 -11.52 11.75 -0.61
C PRO A 50 -12.13 10.51 0.04
N PRO A 51 -11.43 9.85 0.99
CA PRO A 51 -11.99 8.74 1.74
C PRO A 51 -13.25 9.15 2.51
N LEU A 52 -14.24 8.28 2.55
CA LEU A 52 -15.50 8.51 3.27
C LEU A 52 -15.54 7.81 4.63
N ASP A 53 -14.80 6.70 4.76
CA ASP A 53 -14.70 5.97 6.02
C ASP A 53 -13.74 6.67 7.00
N PRO A 54 -14.02 6.60 8.32
CA PRO A 54 -13.11 7.12 9.32
C PRO A 54 -11.79 6.33 9.34
N GLY A 55 -10.69 7.02 9.66
CA GLY A 55 -9.36 6.44 9.80
C GLY A 55 -8.42 6.79 8.63
N ILE A 56 -7.26 6.14 8.60
CA ILE A 56 -6.19 6.39 7.61
C ILE A 56 -6.15 5.35 6.47
N GLN A 57 -7.23 4.57 6.28
CA GLN A 57 -7.38 3.55 5.24
C GLN A 57 -6.25 2.50 5.17
N TYR A 58 -5.56 2.27 6.28
CA TYR A 58 -4.40 1.38 6.35
C TYR A 58 -4.73 -0.03 6.88
N HIS A 59 -6.01 -0.32 7.15
CA HIS A 59 -6.42 -1.63 7.67
C HIS A 59 -6.30 -2.70 6.58
N ILE A 60 -5.46 -3.71 6.85
CA ILE A 60 -5.23 -4.85 5.97
C ILE A 60 -6.22 -5.96 6.35
N LYS A 61 -6.84 -6.58 5.34
CA LYS A 61 -7.74 -7.72 5.50
C LYS A 61 -7.04 -8.86 6.23
N ALA A 62 -7.71 -9.44 7.23
CA ALA A 62 -7.18 -10.54 8.04
C ALA A 62 -6.69 -11.73 7.20
N GLY A 63 -7.41 -12.08 6.12
CA GLY A 63 -6.98 -13.15 5.20
C GLY A 63 -5.67 -12.84 4.47
N SER A 64 -5.43 -11.57 4.12
CA SER A 64 -4.17 -11.14 3.52
C SER A 64 -3.02 -11.19 4.51
N LEU A 65 -3.26 -10.81 5.77
CA LEU A 65 -2.26 -10.98 6.84
C LEU A 65 -1.88 -12.46 7.00
N GLN A 66 -2.87 -13.36 7.14
CA GLN A 66 -2.61 -14.79 7.34
C GLN A 66 -1.90 -15.45 6.15
N GLU A 67 -2.22 -15.05 4.92
CA GLU A 67 -1.62 -15.62 3.72
C GLU A 67 -0.16 -15.18 3.53
N TYR A 68 0.11 -13.89 3.72
CA TYR A 68 1.40 -13.28 3.39
C TYR A 68 2.31 -13.05 4.59
N GLU A 69 1.90 -13.47 5.80
CA GLU A 69 2.76 -13.48 6.99
C GLU A 69 4.05 -14.26 6.71
N PHE A 70 5.20 -13.63 6.97
CA PHE A 70 6.49 -14.30 6.87
C PHE A 70 6.95 -14.74 8.27
N PRO A 71 7.49 -15.96 8.45
CA PRO A 71 7.67 -17.02 7.44
C PRO A 71 6.47 -18.00 7.32
N GLY A 72 5.47 -17.86 8.19
CA GLY A 72 4.48 -18.90 8.48
C GLY A 72 3.23 -18.94 7.59
N GLY A 73 2.93 -17.85 6.88
CA GLY A 73 1.79 -17.75 5.98
C GLY A 73 1.86 -18.76 4.84
N SER A 74 0.71 -19.10 4.27
CA SER A 74 0.62 -20.07 3.16
C SER A 74 1.50 -19.67 1.96
N SER A 75 1.63 -18.37 1.69
CA SER A 75 2.56 -17.83 0.69
C SER A 75 4.03 -17.84 1.15
N GLY A 76 4.29 -17.60 2.44
CA GLY A 76 5.63 -17.74 3.05
C GLY A 76 6.18 -19.16 2.96
N LYS A 77 5.33 -20.18 3.18
CA LYS A 77 5.69 -21.60 3.04
C LYS A 77 6.05 -21.99 1.60
N LYS A 78 5.40 -21.40 0.59
CA LYS A 78 5.77 -21.57 -0.83
C LYS A 78 7.11 -20.90 -1.15
N LYS A 79 7.38 -19.73 -0.55
CA LYS A 79 8.65 -18.99 -0.74
C LYS A 79 9.84 -19.62 -0.03
N ASN A 80 9.67 -20.39 1.05
CA ASN A 80 10.77 -21.13 1.69
C ASN A 80 11.43 -22.19 0.79
N LYS A 81 10.78 -22.59 -0.32
CA LYS A 81 11.38 -23.44 -1.36
C LYS A 81 12.12 -22.64 -2.44
N ILE A 82 11.80 -21.35 -2.61
CA ILE A 82 12.37 -20.45 -3.64
C ILE A 82 13.50 -19.57 -3.07
N PHE A 83 13.34 -19.03 -1.86
CA PHE A 83 14.38 -18.25 -1.16
C PHE A 83 15.64 -19.08 -0.87
N LYS A 84 15.49 -20.41 -0.69
CA LYS A 84 16.61 -21.33 -0.50
C LYS A 84 17.38 -21.66 -1.80
N LEU A 85 16.83 -21.31 -2.97
CA LEU A 85 17.47 -21.51 -4.28
C LEU A 85 18.14 -20.23 -4.83
N TYR A 86 17.85 -19.04 -4.31
CA TYR A 86 18.33 -17.76 -4.85
C TYR A 86 19.21 -16.92 -3.88
N LEU A 87 19.58 -17.46 -2.72
CA LEU A 87 20.48 -16.81 -1.76
C LEU A 87 21.67 -17.68 -1.31
N PRO A 88 22.46 -18.32 -2.20
CA PRO A 88 23.85 -18.62 -1.85
C PRO A 88 24.78 -17.40 -2.00
N ASP A 89 24.44 -16.43 -2.86
CA ASP A 89 25.42 -15.44 -3.33
C ASP A 89 25.30 -14.03 -2.74
N PHE A 90 24.43 -13.80 -1.74
CA PHE A 90 24.23 -12.45 -1.18
C PHE A 90 24.50 -12.32 0.33
N PHE A 91 24.92 -13.40 1.00
CA PHE A 91 25.56 -13.35 2.31
C PHE A 91 26.82 -14.20 2.27
N GLY A 92 27.81 -13.65 1.58
CA GLY A 92 29.14 -14.22 1.40
C GLY A 92 30.22 -13.14 1.52
N GLN A 93 30.19 -12.39 2.63
CA GLN A 93 31.35 -11.81 3.32
C GLN A 93 30.93 -11.23 4.66
#